data_AF-A0A2W5P0T8-F1
#
_entry.id   AF-A0A2W5P0T8-F1
#
_cell.length_a   1.000
_cell.length_b   1.000
_cell.length_c   1.000
_cell.angle_alpha   90.00
_cell.angle_beta   90.00
_cell.angle_gamma   90.00
#
_symmetry.space_group_name_H-M   'P 1'
#
loop_
_entity.id
_entity.type
_entity.pdbx_description
1 polymer ?
#
loop_
_entity_poly.entity_id
_entity_poly.type
_entity_poly.pdbx_seq_one_letter_code
_entity_poly.pdbx_strand_id
1 'polypeptide(L)'
;MSRTAARTKARAAARLAAVQALYQHEMEGTAIPVLLHEFHQHRLGATIEDVEYAEADVEFFDDLVKGVHARAGEIDLLVEARLTSGWSLERLDKPMKAILRAGTYELLARPDVPVGAAISSYVDVAHAFYQKREAGFVNGLLDAIGKQVRG
;
A
#
# COMPACT_ATOMS: atom_id res chain seq x y z
N MET A 1 6.00 -11.14 22.94
CA MET A 1 6.06 -11.34 21.47
C MET A 1 7.52 -11.44 21.03
N SER A 2 7.84 -12.27 20.02
CA SER A 2 9.20 -12.28 19.42
C SER A 2 9.46 -10.96 18.67
N ARG A 3 10.72 -10.50 18.65
CA ARG A 3 11.14 -9.28 17.93
C ARG A 3 10.76 -9.30 16.45
N THR A 4 10.77 -10.50 15.83
CA THR A 4 10.33 -10.71 14.45
C THR A 4 8.82 -10.48 14.28
N ALA A 5 8.00 -10.96 15.21
CA ALA A 5 6.55 -10.81 15.14
C ALA A 5 6.12 -9.34 15.33
N ALA A 6 6.79 -8.61 16.23
CA ALA A 6 6.56 -7.18 16.42
C ALA A 6 6.87 -6.38 15.14
N ARG A 7 8.02 -6.67 14.49
CA ARG A 7 8.40 -6.03 13.22
C ARG A 7 7.41 -6.32 12.09
N THR A 8 6.90 -7.55 11.99
CA THR A 8 5.87 -7.90 11.01
C THR A 8 4.59 -7.08 11.24
N LYS A 9 4.14 -6.97 12.50
CA LYS A 9 2.95 -6.16 12.85
C LYS A 9 3.17 -4.68 12.49
N ALA A 10 4.35 -4.14 12.79
CA ALA A 10 4.70 -2.75 12.50
C ALA A 10 4.73 -2.44 10.99
N ARG A 11 5.26 -3.36 10.18
CA ARG A 11 5.23 -3.24 8.72
C ARG A 11 3.82 -3.38 8.14
N ALA A 12 2.98 -4.25 8.71
CA ALA A 12 1.58 -4.36 8.29
C ALA A 12 0.83 -3.04 8.57
N ALA A 13 1.02 -2.45 9.76
CA ALA A 13 0.46 -1.15 10.11
C ALA A 13 0.95 -0.03 9.18
N ALA A 14 2.25 -0.01 8.86
CA ALA A 14 2.83 0.96 7.92
C ALA A 14 2.22 0.86 6.51
N ARG A 15 1.94 -0.35 6.00
CA ARG A 15 1.27 -0.53 4.69
C ARG A 15 -0.16 -0.01 4.70
N LEU A 16 -0.93 -0.32 5.73
CA LEU A 16 -2.29 0.20 5.86
C LEU A 16 -2.29 1.73 5.92
N ALA A 17 -1.40 2.31 6.74
CA ALA A 17 -1.24 3.75 6.84
C ALA A 17 -0.83 4.38 5.50
N ALA A 18 0.11 3.75 4.76
CA ALA A 18 0.52 4.24 3.44
C ALA A 18 -0.64 4.25 2.45
N VAL A 19 -1.48 3.21 2.44
CA VAL A 19 -2.68 3.15 1.59
C VAL A 19 -3.67 4.25 1.97
N GLN A 20 -3.91 4.50 3.26
CA GLN A 20 -4.78 5.58 3.73
C GLN A 20 -4.24 6.96 3.33
N ALA A 21 -2.93 7.18 3.49
CA ALA A 21 -2.26 8.41 3.10
C ALA A 21 -2.39 8.66 1.58
N LEU A 22 -2.09 7.65 0.77
CA LEU A 22 -2.21 7.74 -0.70
C LEU A 22 -3.66 7.97 -1.14
N TYR A 23 -4.63 7.36 -0.45
CA TYR A 23 -6.04 7.63 -0.67
C TYR A 23 -6.39 9.10 -0.37
N GLN A 24 -5.93 9.65 0.76
CA GLN A 24 -6.15 11.05 1.11
C GLN A 24 -5.50 12.00 0.09
N HIS A 25 -4.26 11.70 -0.34
CA HIS A 25 -3.59 12.46 -1.41
C HIS A 25 -4.42 12.50 -2.70
N GLU A 26 -4.97 11.36 -3.12
CA GLU A 26 -5.84 11.25 -4.31
C GLU A 26 -7.21 11.93 -4.11
N MET A 27 -7.68 12.04 -2.87
CA MET A 27 -8.94 12.70 -2.53
C MET A 27 -8.83 14.23 -2.53
N GLU A 28 -7.77 14.74 -1.90
CA GLU A 28 -7.66 16.14 -1.49
C GLU A 28 -6.54 16.89 -2.20
N GLY A 29 -5.61 16.18 -2.86
CA GLY A 29 -4.40 16.77 -3.41
C GLY A 29 -3.40 17.22 -2.34
N THR A 30 -3.56 16.75 -1.09
CA THR A 30 -2.71 17.13 0.05
C THR A 30 -1.24 16.86 -0.26
N ALA A 31 -0.39 17.88 -0.11
CA ALA A 31 1.03 17.75 -0.44
C ALA A 31 1.70 16.67 0.43
N ILE A 32 2.56 15.84 -0.19
CA ILE A 32 3.20 14.70 0.49
C ILE A 32 3.91 15.09 1.81
N PRO A 33 4.66 16.20 1.92
CA PRO A 33 5.27 16.58 3.19
C PRO A 33 4.27 16.85 4.32
N VAL A 34 3.12 17.45 3.98
CA VAL A 34 2.04 17.74 4.94
C VAL A 34 1.37 16.45 5.38
N LEU A 35 1.10 15.56 4.43
CA LEU A 35 0.49 14.26 4.68
C LEU A 35 1.36 13.38 5.60
N LEU A 36 2.66 13.32 5.34
CA LEU A 36 3.60 12.58 6.19
C LEU A 36 3.63 13.14 7.62
N HIS A 37 3.68 14.47 7.75
CA HIS A 37 3.64 15.13 9.05
C HIS A 37 2.36 14.80 9.81
N GLU A 38 1.18 14.89 9.17
CA GLU A 38 -0.10 14.52 9.78
C GLU A 38 -0.08 13.07 10.30
N PHE A 39 0.36 12.13 9.46
CA PHE A 39 0.35 10.71 9.83
C PHE A 39 1.30 10.42 10.99
N HIS A 40 2.51 11.00 10.99
CA HIS A 40 3.47 10.86 12.09
C HIS A 40 2.94 11.39 13.41
N GLN A 41 2.20 12.49 13.40
CA GLN A 41 1.73 13.13 14.64
C GLN A 41 0.42 12.53 15.17
N HIS A 42 -0.43 12.00 14.30
CA HIS A 42 -1.83 11.73 14.67
C HIS A 42 -2.37 10.35 14.30
N ARG A 43 -1.68 9.57 13.45
CA ARG A 43 -2.21 8.32 12.91
C ARG A 43 -1.37 7.10 13.27
N LEU A 44 -0.05 7.22 13.22
CA LEU A 44 0.85 6.09 13.48
C LEU A 44 0.93 5.79 14.98
N GLY A 45 0.49 4.60 15.39
CA GLY A 45 0.51 4.18 16.80
C GLY A 45 -0.47 4.96 17.71
N ALA A 46 -1.43 5.69 17.12
CA ALA A 46 -2.43 6.42 17.88
C ALA A 46 -3.51 5.47 18.43
N THR A 47 -4.05 5.80 19.61
CA THR A 47 -5.29 5.18 20.09
C THR A 47 -6.46 5.99 19.54
N ILE A 48 -7.31 5.36 18.72
CA ILE A 48 -8.53 5.99 18.19
C ILE A 48 -9.71 5.18 18.72
N GLU A 49 -10.68 5.85 19.35
CA GLU A 49 -11.90 5.20 19.89
C GLU A 49 -11.61 3.98 20.80
N ASP A 50 -10.65 4.14 21.73
CA ASP A 50 -10.18 3.09 22.66
C ASP A 50 -9.56 1.85 21.98
N VAL A 51 -9.28 1.92 20.68
CA VAL A 51 -8.52 0.91 19.93
C VAL A 51 -7.07 1.35 19.78
N GLU A 52 -6.15 0.59 20.38
CA GLU A 52 -4.72 0.82 20.25
C GLU A 52 -4.23 0.32 18.88
N TYR A 53 -3.90 1.25 17.98
CA TYR A 53 -3.31 0.89 16.70
C TYR A 53 -1.88 0.40 16.92
N ALA A 54 -1.49 -0.61 16.15
CA ALA A 54 -0.12 -1.10 16.22
C ALA A 54 0.87 0.00 15.83
N GLU A 55 1.95 0.12 16.60
CA GLU A 55 3.07 1.00 16.27
C GLU A 55 3.58 0.65 14.87
N ALA A 56 3.55 1.62 13.97
CA ALA A 56 3.96 1.44 12.58
C ALA A 56 5.46 1.63 12.43
N ASP A 57 6.05 0.90 11.48
CA ASP A 57 7.42 1.15 11.02
C ASP A 57 7.44 2.47 10.22
N VAL A 58 7.79 3.58 10.88
CA VAL A 58 7.71 4.94 10.33
C VAL A 58 8.58 5.12 9.09
N GLU A 59 9.80 4.59 9.10
CA GLU A 59 10.70 4.65 7.94
C GLU A 59 10.13 3.88 6.75
N PHE A 60 9.52 2.72 7.01
CA PHE A 60 8.85 1.93 5.98
C PHE A 60 7.63 2.66 5.41
N PHE A 61 6.81 3.28 6.26
CA PHE A 61 5.68 4.11 5.83
C PHE A 61 6.12 5.26 4.93
N ASP A 62 7.14 6.02 5.36
CA ASP A 62 7.69 7.14 4.61
C ASP A 62 8.18 6.73 3.23
N ASP A 63 8.93 5.63 3.18
CA ASP A 63 9.45 5.07 1.94
C ASP A 63 8.31 4.70 0.98
N LEU A 64 7.26 4.03 1.45
CA LEU A 64 6.12 3.67 0.62
C LEU A 64 5.42 4.92 0.04
N VAL A 65 5.09 5.91 0.87
CA VAL A 65 4.34 7.10 0.42
C VAL A 65 5.18 7.96 -0.52
N LYS A 66 6.42 8.27 -0.15
CA LYS A 66 7.33 9.09 -0.98
C LYS A 66 7.66 8.37 -2.29
N GLY A 67 7.92 7.07 -2.21
CA GLY A 67 8.29 6.25 -3.34
C GLY A 67 7.18 6.07 -4.36
N VAL A 68 5.94 5.85 -3.90
CA VAL A 68 4.77 5.85 -4.78
C VAL A 68 4.61 7.19 -5.49
N HIS A 69 4.71 8.31 -4.75
CA HIS A 69 4.59 9.64 -5.36
C HIS A 69 5.70 9.90 -6.40
N ALA A 70 6.95 9.59 -6.05
CA ALA A 70 8.11 9.83 -6.92
C ALA A 70 8.11 8.98 -8.20
N ARG A 71 7.51 7.78 -8.16
CA ARG A 71 7.49 6.82 -9.27
C ARG A 71 6.09 6.59 -9.84
N ALA A 72 5.16 7.51 -9.59
CA ALA A 72 3.74 7.32 -9.92
C ALA A 72 3.51 6.91 -11.39
N GLY A 73 4.18 7.55 -12.35
CA GLY A 73 4.04 7.21 -13.77
C GLY A 73 4.52 5.78 -14.12
N GLU A 74 5.63 5.33 -13.55
CA GLU A 74 6.14 3.96 -13.76
C GLU A 74 5.21 2.93 -13.13
N ILE A 75 4.74 3.20 -11.92
CA ILE A 75 3.80 2.35 -11.18
C ILE A 75 2.48 2.22 -11.94
N ASP A 76 1.92 3.35 -12.41
CA ASP A 76 0.65 3.38 -13.11
C ASP A 76 0.74 2.59 -14.42
N LEU A 77 1.84 2.71 -15.17
CA LEU A 77 2.08 1.91 -16.38
C LEU A 77 2.13 0.40 -16.08
N LEU A 78 2.80 -0.01 -14.99
CA LEU A 78 2.86 -1.42 -14.59
C LEU A 78 1.48 -1.96 -14.21
N VAL A 79 0.66 -1.17 -13.52
CA VAL A 79 -0.70 -1.56 -13.15
C VAL A 79 -1.58 -1.64 -14.39
N GLU A 80 -1.57 -0.62 -15.25
CA GLU A 80 -2.38 -0.55 -16.46
C GLU A 80 -2.07 -1.69 -17.44
N ALA A 81 -0.80 -2.06 -17.60
CA ALA A 81 -0.38 -3.18 -18.44
C ALA A 81 -0.96 -4.53 -18.01
N ARG A 82 -1.52 -4.63 -16.78
CA ARG A 82 -2.14 -5.85 -16.23
C ARG A 82 -3.65 -5.77 -16.15
N LEU A 83 -4.26 -4.63 -16.47
CA LEU A 83 -5.71 -4.51 -16.56
C LEU A 83 -6.21 -5.14 -17.87
N THR A 84 -7.35 -5.83 -17.80
CA THR A 84 -7.99 -6.43 -18.98
C THR A 84 -8.63 -5.35 -19.86
N SER A 85 -8.87 -5.69 -21.13
CA SER A 85 -9.54 -4.79 -22.07
C SER A 85 -10.86 -4.27 -21.49
N GLY A 86 -10.99 -2.94 -21.39
CA GLY A 86 -12.16 -2.28 -20.81
C GLY A 86 -12.00 -1.80 -19.35
N TRP A 87 -10.85 -2.07 -18.72
CA TRP A 87 -10.47 -1.50 -17.42
C TRP A 87 -9.31 -0.52 -17.60
N SER A 88 -9.36 0.62 -16.91
CA SER A 88 -8.26 1.60 -16.86
C SER A 88 -8.03 1.95 -15.39
N LEU A 89 -6.81 2.39 -15.06
CA LEU A 89 -6.49 2.76 -13.69
C LEU A 89 -7.43 3.86 -13.20
N GLU A 90 -7.74 4.84 -14.06
CA GLU A 90 -8.68 5.94 -13.79
C GLU A 90 -10.08 5.47 -13.38
N ARG A 91 -10.56 4.33 -13.89
CA ARG A 91 -11.87 3.76 -13.57
C ARG A 91 -11.92 3.01 -12.24
N LEU A 92 -10.76 2.68 -11.65
CA LEU A 92 -10.73 2.10 -10.32
C LEU A 92 -11.11 3.15 -9.28
N ASP A 93 -11.82 2.72 -8.23
CA ASP A 93 -12.06 3.58 -7.09
C ASP A 93 -10.74 3.95 -6.39
N LYS A 94 -10.78 5.02 -5.58
CA LYS A 94 -9.57 5.58 -4.98
C LYS A 94 -8.85 4.60 -4.04
N PRO A 95 -9.52 3.81 -3.16
CA PRO A 95 -8.80 2.88 -2.30
C PRO A 95 -8.17 1.73 -3.10
N MET A 96 -8.81 1.22 -4.16
CA MET A 96 -8.20 0.20 -5.02
C MET A 96 -6.93 0.73 -5.70
N LYS A 97 -6.98 1.95 -6.24
CA LYS A 97 -5.79 2.61 -6.81
C LYS A 97 -4.66 2.71 -5.79
N ALA A 98 -4.96 3.16 -4.57
CA ALA A 98 -3.96 3.31 -3.51
C ALA A 98 -3.31 1.98 -3.13
N ILE A 99 -4.10 0.90 -3.00
CA ILE A 99 -3.59 -0.44 -2.70
C ILE A 99 -2.67 -0.95 -3.81
N LEU A 100 -3.11 -0.86 -5.07
CA LEU A 100 -2.33 -1.35 -6.20
C LEU A 100 -1.04 -0.55 -6.39
N ARG A 101 -1.09 0.78 -6.22
CA ARG A 101 0.09 1.64 -6.32
C ARG A 101 1.12 1.33 -5.22
N ALA A 102 0.67 1.22 -3.96
CA ALA A 102 1.55 0.87 -2.84
C ALA A 102 2.18 -0.53 -3.01
N GLY A 103 1.36 -1.53 -3.36
CA GLY A 103 1.83 -2.89 -3.60
C GLY A 103 2.82 -2.98 -4.76
N THR A 104 2.54 -2.29 -5.86
CA THR A 104 3.42 -2.23 -7.02
C THR A 104 4.74 -1.55 -6.69
N TYR A 105 4.71 -0.41 -5.98
CA TYR A 105 5.94 0.26 -5.53
C TYR A 105 6.79 -0.66 -4.65
N GLU A 106 6.19 -1.31 -3.66
CA GLU A 106 6.93 -2.19 -2.76
C GLU A 106 7.57 -3.34 -3.55
N LEU A 107 6.81 -3.99 -4.45
CA LEU A 107 7.36 -5.01 -5.34
C LEU A 107 8.49 -4.46 -6.23
N LEU A 108 8.39 -3.23 -6.70
CA LEU A 108 9.39 -2.65 -7.58
C LEU A 108 10.67 -2.20 -6.85
N ALA A 109 10.55 -1.71 -5.61
CA ALA A 109 11.62 -0.97 -4.93
C ALA A 109 12.18 -1.67 -3.68
N ARG A 110 11.51 -2.68 -3.13
CA ARG A 110 11.85 -3.30 -1.83
C ARG A 110 12.26 -4.77 -1.91
N PRO A 111 13.42 -5.10 -2.54
CA PRO A 111 13.89 -6.48 -2.67
C PRO A 111 14.18 -7.15 -1.31
N ASP A 112 14.29 -6.36 -0.22
CA ASP A 112 14.40 -6.85 1.15
C ASP A 112 13.10 -7.51 1.67
N VAL A 113 11.96 -7.30 1.01
CA VAL A 113 10.68 -7.90 1.37
C VAL A 113 10.38 -9.08 0.43
N PRO A 114 10.13 -10.30 0.93
CA PRO A 114 9.73 -11.42 0.07
C PRO A 114 8.45 -11.12 -0.73
N VAL A 115 8.41 -11.50 -2.01
CA VAL A 115 7.29 -11.21 -2.93
C VAL A 115 5.95 -11.65 -2.36
N GLY A 116 5.85 -12.91 -1.90
CA GLY A 116 4.61 -13.43 -1.32
C GLY A 116 4.17 -12.69 -0.06
N ALA A 117 5.12 -12.21 0.75
CA ALA A 117 4.80 -11.45 1.96
C ALA A 117 4.26 -10.05 1.63
N ALA A 118 4.82 -9.37 0.62
CA ALA A 118 4.30 -8.11 0.13
C ALA A 118 2.87 -8.28 -0.41
N ILE A 119 2.67 -9.23 -1.33
CA ILE A 119 1.34 -9.50 -1.94
C ILE A 119 0.31 -9.83 -0.86
N SER A 120 0.60 -10.80 0.03
CA SER A 120 -0.32 -11.19 1.11
C SER A 120 -0.71 -9.98 1.97
N SER A 121 0.24 -9.10 2.29
CA SER A 121 -0.05 -7.93 3.12
C SER A 121 -1.02 -6.95 2.43
N TYR A 122 -0.90 -6.72 1.13
CA TYR A 122 -1.83 -5.84 0.41
C TYR A 122 -3.19 -6.49 0.13
N VAL A 123 -3.24 -7.83 0.06
CA VAL A 123 -4.51 -8.58 0.05
C VAL A 123 -5.22 -8.44 1.40
N ASP A 124 -4.50 -8.52 2.52
CA ASP A 124 -5.05 -8.28 3.85
C ASP A 124 -5.56 -6.84 4.00
N VAL A 125 -4.83 -5.85 3.47
CA VAL A 125 -5.31 -4.47 3.40
C VAL A 125 -6.59 -4.37 2.55
N ALA A 126 -6.64 -5.03 1.39
CA ALA A 126 -7.84 -5.04 0.55
C ALA A 126 -9.06 -5.66 1.26
N HIS A 127 -8.86 -6.68 2.09
CA HIS A 127 -9.92 -7.27 2.90
C HIS A 127 -10.52 -6.33 3.94
N ALA A 128 -9.82 -5.24 4.32
CA ALA A 128 -10.39 -4.22 5.20
C ALA A 128 -11.44 -3.33 4.50
N PHE A 129 -11.42 -3.27 3.16
CA PHE A 129 -12.29 -2.38 2.38
C PHE A 129 -13.25 -3.14 1.44
N TYR A 130 -12.91 -4.37 1.08
CA TYR A 130 -13.61 -5.09 0.02
C TYR A 130 -13.95 -6.54 0.37
N GLN A 131 -14.82 -7.11 -0.45
CA GLN A 131 -15.16 -8.52 -0.42
C GLN A 131 -14.07 -9.37 -1.09
N LYS A 132 -14.24 -10.69 -1.00
CA LYS A 132 -13.28 -11.70 -1.48
C LYS A 132 -12.92 -11.53 -2.97
N ARG A 133 -13.85 -11.08 -3.80
CA ARG A 133 -13.63 -10.94 -5.24
C ARG A 133 -12.58 -9.88 -5.56
N GLU A 134 -12.72 -8.70 -4.97
CA GLU A 134 -11.82 -7.56 -5.16
C GLU A 134 -10.45 -7.81 -4.53
N ALA A 135 -10.41 -8.46 -3.35
CA ALA A 135 -9.14 -8.91 -2.76
C ALA A 135 -8.42 -9.93 -3.66
N GLY A 136 -9.16 -10.84 -4.29
CA GLY A 136 -8.63 -11.76 -5.30
C GLY A 136 -8.08 -11.06 -6.55
N PHE A 137 -8.72 -9.95 -6.96
CA PHE A 137 -8.22 -9.10 -8.04
C PHE A 137 -6.87 -8.45 -7.67
N VAL A 138 -6.74 -7.89 -6.46
CA VAL A 138 -5.47 -7.37 -5.95
C VAL A 138 -4.37 -8.43 -5.97
N ASN A 139 -4.68 -9.64 -5.46
CA ASN A 139 -3.73 -10.75 -5.44
C ASN A 139 -3.25 -11.09 -6.86
N GLY A 140 -4.17 -11.28 -7.81
CA GLY A 140 -3.82 -11.67 -9.18
C GLY A 140 -2.99 -10.62 -9.91
N LEU A 141 -3.34 -9.35 -9.74
CA LEU A 141 -2.64 -8.24 -10.40
C LEU A 141 -1.22 -8.08 -9.82
N LEU A 142 -1.08 -8.05 -8.48
CA LEU A 142 0.22 -7.93 -7.84
C LEU A 142 1.12 -9.15 -8.05
N ASP A 143 0.58 -10.36 -8.16
CA ASP A 143 1.35 -11.56 -8.55
C ASP A 143 1.92 -11.43 -9.96
N ALA A 144 1.11 -10.98 -10.93
CA ALA A 144 1.56 -10.76 -12.30
C ALA A 144 2.65 -9.67 -12.40
N ILE A 145 2.50 -8.57 -11.65
CA ILE A 145 3.52 -7.53 -11.54
C ILE A 145 4.78 -8.07 -10.86
N GLY A 146 4.64 -8.80 -9.75
CA GLY A 146 5.75 -9.37 -9.00
C GLY A 146 6.63 -10.26 -9.88
N LYS A 147 6.03 -11.10 -10.73
CA LYS A 147 6.73 -11.91 -11.74
C LYS A 147 7.46 -11.07 -12.78
N GLN A 148 6.91 -9.92 -13.18
CA GLN A 148 7.55 -9.06 -14.16
C GLN A 148 8.77 -8.31 -13.59
N VAL A 149 8.68 -7.84 -12.34
CA VAL A 149 9.71 -6.94 -11.77
C VAL A 149 10.73 -7.66 -10.90
N ARG A 150 10.47 -8.93 -10.52
CA ARG A 150 11.36 -9.76 -9.68
C ARG A 150 11.50 -11.21 -10.13
N GLY A 151 10.85 -11.60 -11.23
CA GLY A 151 10.95 -12.95 -11.80
C GLY A 151 12.18 -13.16 -12.67
#